data_AF-A0A0D8HCD3-F1
#
_entry.id   AF-A0A0D8HCD3-F1
#
_cell.length_a   1.000
_cell.length_b   1.000
_cell.length_c   1.000
_cell.angle_alpha   90.00
_cell.angle_beta   90.00
_cell.angle_gamma   90.00
#
_symmetry.space_group_name_H-M   'P 1'
#
loop_
_entity.id
_entity.type
_entity.pdbx_description
1 polymer ?
#
loop_
_entity_poly.entity_id
_entity_poly.type
_entity_poly.pdbx_seq_one_letter_code
_entity_poly.pdbx_strand_id
1 'polypeptide(L)'
;MLNKLRKAMADRNGLYKLGGNVQVDEFFLGGESHGEGRRGKGTKQTNVLIGVSISNGAPTHCFMEVIKDTTAKSPKDVFVRRLDSNTKLIS
;
A
#
# COMPACT_ATOMS: atom_id res chain seq x y z
N MET A 1 17.73 -16.25 11.20
CA MET A 1 18.37 -14.95 10.85
C MET A 1 17.51 -14.10 9.92
N LEU A 2 16.93 -14.68 8.87
CA LEU A 2 16.12 -13.98 7.86
C LEU A 2 14.92 -13.17 8.41
N ASN A 3 14.21 -13.67 9.42
CA ASN A 3 13.10 -12.93 10.04
C ASN A 3 13.52 -11.61 10.70
N LYS A 4 14.71 -11.55 11.31
CA LYS A 4 15.20 -10.32 11.95
C LYS A 4 15.55 -9.26 10.91
N LEU A 5 16.17 -9.67 9.80
CA LEU A 5 16.46 -8.78 8.67
C LEU A 5 15.18 -8.24 8.03
N ARG A 6 14.20 -9.12 7.74
CA ARG A 6 12.90 -8.70 7.20
C ARG A 6 12.18 -7.71 8.11
N LYS A 7 12.21 -7.97 9.42
CA LYS A 7 11.63 -7.06 10.41
C LYS A 7 12.34 -5.70 10.38
N ALA A 8 13.67 -5.67 10.42
CA ALA A 8 14.43 -4.42 10.34
C ALA A 8 14.18 -3.64 9.03
N MET A 9 14.03 -4.34 7.90
CA MET A 9 13.68 -3.73 6.62
C MET A 9 12.25 -3.14 6.64
N ALA A 10 11.29 -3.87 7.21
CA ALA A 10 9.92 -3.40 7.35
C ALA A 10 9.82 -2.19 8.29
N ASP A 11 10.49 -2.24 9.44
CA ASP A 11 10.53 -1.16 10.42
C ASP A 11 11.15 0.10 9.80
N ARG A 12 12.28 -0.05 9.11
CA ARG A 12 12.91 1.06 8.36
C ARG A 12 11.98 1.63 7.29
N ASN A 13 11.30 0.76 6.52
CA ASN A 13 10.36 1.19 5.49
C ASN A 13 9.13 1.91 6.05
N GLY A 14 8.69 1.56 7.26
CA GLY A 14 7.58 2.23 7.95
C GLY A 14 7.90 3.66 8.39
N LEU A 15 9.18 4.02 8.51
CA LEU A 15 9.62 5.38 8.85
C LEU A 15 9.68 6.32 7.64
N TYR A 16 9.73 5.79 6.42
CA TYR A 16 9.81 6.61 5.22
C TYR A 16 8.43 7.14 4.82
N LYS A 17 8.39 8.44 4.53
CA LYS A 17 7.25 9.10 3.92
C LYS A 17 7.55 9.42 2.46
N LEU A 18 6.58 9.21 1.58
CA LEU A 18 6.66 9.62 0.19
C LEU A 18 6.42 11.12 0.08
N GLY A 19 7.32 11.82 -0.60
CA GLY A 19 7.23 13.24 -0.94
C GLY A 19 7.17 13.45 -2.45
N GLY A 20 6.93 14.70 -2.87
CA GLY A 20 6.94 15.09 -4.27
C GLY A 20 5.68 14.65 -5.01
N ASN A 21 5.83 14.18 -6.26
CA ASN A 21 4.71 13.66 -7.05
C ASN A 21 4.48 12.20 -6.68
N VAL A 22 3.31 11.87 -6.14
CA VAL A 22 2.98 10.51 -5.72
C VAL A 22 1.73 10.04 -6.45
N GLN A 23 1.85 8.92 -7.16
CA GLN A 23 0.71 8.21 -7.72
C GLN A 23 0.20 7.20 -6.72
N VAL A 24 -1.10 7.16 -6.51
CA VAL A 24 -1.76 6.22 -5.60
C VAL A 24 -2.77 5.41 -6.38
N ASP A 25 -2.78 4.10 -6.16
CA ASP A 25 -3.78 3.20 -6.72
C ASP A 25 -4.20 2.15 -5.69
N GLU A 26 -5.35 1.51 -5.93
CA GLU A 26 -5.83 0.37 -5.16
C GLU A 26 -5.90 -0.89 -6.02
N PHE A 27 -5.55 -2.03 -5.43
CA PHE A 27 -5.70 -3.32 -6.09
C PHE A 27 -6.12 -4.41 -5.11
N PHE A 28 -6.65 -5.48 -5.68
CA PHE A 28 -7.22 -6.60 -4.93
C PHE A 28 -6.35 -7.83 -5.12
N LEU A 29 -5.78 -8.34 -4.03
CA LEU A 29 -5.11 -9.63 -4.02
C LEU A 29 -6.12 -10.73 -3.71
N GLY A 30 -6.23 -11.73 -4.58
CA GLY A 30 -7.05 -12.91 -4.34
C GLY A 30 -6.58 -13.63 -3.08
N GLY A 31 -7.48 -13.85 -2.11
CA GLY A 31 -7.19 -14.58 -0.88
C GLY A 31 -7.46 -16.07 -0.98
N GLU A 32 -6.92 -16.83 -0.02
CA GLU A 32 -7.25 -18.25 0.14
C GLU A 32 -8.70 -18.39 0.65
N SER A 33 -9.58 -18.96 -0.17
CA SER A 33 -10.90 -19.40 0.30
C SER A 33 -10.72 -20.68 1.12
N HIS A 34 -10.62 -20.58 2.44
CA HIS A 34 -10.74 -21.74 3.32
C HIS A 34 -12.22 -22.04 3.57
N GLY A 35 -12.82 -22.90 2.73
CA GLY A 35 -14.20 -23.41 2.90
C GLY A 35 -14.89 -23.77 1.57
N GLU A 36 -16.17 -24.17 1.63
CA GLU A 36 -17.08 -24.27 0.46
C GLU A 36 -17.39 -22.86 -0.07
N GLY A 37 -16.39 -22.14 -0.58
CA GLY A 37 -16.46 -20.71 -0.84
C GLY A 37 -15.94 -20.35 -2.23
N ARG A 38 -16.83 -19.70 -3.01
CA ARG A 38 -16.68 -19.16 -4.37
C ARG A 38 -15.24 -18.95 -4.85
N ARG A 39 -14.92 -19.53 -6.02
CA ARG A 39 -13.66 -19.34 -6.77
C ARG A 39 -13.79 -18.12 -7.71
N GLY A 40 -12.69 -17.40 -7.95
CA GLY A 40 -12.66 -16.28 -8.90
C GLY A 40 -13.10 -14.95 -8.29
N LYS A 41 -13.95 -14.18 -9.00
CA LYS A 41 -14.33 -12.80 -8.59
C LYS A 41 -15.07 -12.71 -7.24
N GLY A 42 -15.66 -13.82 -6.77
CA GLY A 42 -16.38 -13.89 -5.49
C GLY A 42 -15.55 -14.35 -4.29
N THR A 43 -14.24 -14.57 -4.48
CA THR A 43 -13.30 -14.98 -3.42
C THR A 43 -13.09 -13.81 -2.46
N LYS A 44 -12.80 -14.08 -1.18
CA LYS A 44 -12.40 -13.01 -0.26
C LYS A 44 -11.09 -12.39 -0.74
N GLN A 45 -11.13 -11.13 -1.13
CA GLN A 45 -9.97 -10.39 -1.62
C GLN A 45 -9.39 -9.52 -0.51
N THR A 46 -8.08 -9.36 -0.54
CA THR A 46 -7.35 -8.44 0.32
C THR A 46 -7.16 -7.15 -0.45
N ASN A 47 -7.74 -6.05 0.05
CA ASN A 47 -7.58 -4.74 -0.53
C ASN A 47 -6.19 -4.21 -0.16
N VAL A 48 -5.44 -3.74 -1.16
CA VAL A 48 -4.11 -3.18 -0.97
C VAL A 48 -4.06 -1.80 -1.60
N LEU A 49 -3.55 -0.84 -0.85
CA LEU A 49 -3.23 0.49 -1.35
C LEU A 49 -1.75 0.55 -1.70
N ILE A 50 -1.43 1.04 -2.88
CA ILE A 50 -0.06 1.31 -3.32
C ILE A 50 0.14 2.80 -3.54
N GLY A 51 1.26 3.31 -3.06
CA GLY A 51 1.73 4.65 -3.39
C GLY A 51 3.12 4.58 -3.99
N VAL A 52 3.37 5.31 -5.08
CA VAL A 52 4.65 5.39 -5.77
C VAL A 52 5.04 6.85 -5.95
N SER A 53 6.19 7.26 -5.41
CA SER A 53 6.79 8.58 -5.64
C SER A 53 7.58 8.57 -6.94
N ILE A 54 7.29 9.53 -7.81
CA ILE A 54 7.91 9.71 -9.13
C ILE A 54 8.73 10.99 -9.11
N SER A 55 10.01 10.89 -9.50
CA SER A 55 10.92 12.01 -9.68
C SER A 55 11.62 11.90 -11.03
N ASN A 56 11.66 13.00 -11.79
CA ASN A 56 12.25 13.04 -13.14
C ASN A 56 11.74 11.92 -14.09
N GLY A 57 10.46 11.56 -13.98
CA GLY A 57 9.84 10.51 -14.78
C GLY A 57 10.18 9.07 -14.37
N ALA A 58 10.94 8.88 -13.27
CA ALA A 58 11.29 7.56 -12.76
C ALA A 58 10.70 7.32 -11.35
N PRO A 59 10.26 6.09 -11.03
CA PRO A 59 9.82 5.73 -9.70
C PRO A 59 11.01 5.70 -8.74
N THR A 60 10.87 6.31 -7.56
CA THR A 60 11.94 6.39 -6.55
C THR A 60 11.65 5.51 -5.34
N HIS A 61 10.46 5.64 -4.78
CA HIS A 61 10.05 4.97 -3.55
C HIS A 61 8.60 4.53 -3.67
N CYS A 62 8.26 3.40 -3.06
CA CYS A 62 6.88 2.93 -3.00
C CYS A 62 6.54 2.34 -1.62
N PHE A 63 5.25 2.34 -1.30
CA PHE A 63 4.69 1.54 -0.22
C PHE A 63 3.52 0.72 -0.72
N MET A 64 3.31 -0.43 -0.09
CA MET A 64 2.10 -1.24 -0.22
C MET A 64 1.57 -1.50 1.18
N GLU A 65 0.30 -1.23 1.41
CA GLU A 65 -0.34 -1.44 2.71
C GLU A 65 -1.71 -2.08 2.53
N VAL A 66 -1.97 -3.13 3.31
CA VAL A 66 -3.28 -3.79 3.33
C VAL A 66 -4.27 -2.87 4.05
N ILE A 67 -5.37 -2.54 3.37
CA ILE A 67 -6.47 -1.77 3.94
C ILE A 67 -7.65 -2.70 4.21
N LYS A 68 -8.40 -2.43 5.28
CA LYS A 68 -9.57 -3.25 5.65
C LYS A 68 -10.73 -3.07 4.67
N ASP A 69 -10.79 -1.90 4.03
CA ASP A 69 -11.93 -1.41 3.28
C ASP A 69 -11.48 -0.23 2.42
N THR A 70 -12.11 -0.08 1.25
CA THR A 70 -11.88 1.03 0.30
C THR A 70 -12.62 2.31 0.71
N THR A 71 -13.41 2.28 1.79
CA THR A 71 -14.10 3.46 2.30
C THR A 71 -13.08 4.54 2.67
N ALA A 72 -13.39 5.80 2.35
CA ALA A 72 -12.47 6.94 2.42
C ALA A 72 -11.73 7.15 3.76
N LYS A 73 -12.13 6.52 4.86
CA LYS A 73 -11.41 6.55 6.16
C LYS A 73 -10.08 5.78 6.08
N SER A 74 -10.10 4.56 5.57
CA SER A 74 -8.93 3.67 5.61
C SER A 74 -7.77 4.19 4.74
N PRO A 75 -7.98 4.68 3.50
CA PRO A 75 -6.92 5.32 2.72
C PRO A 75 -6.40 6.62 3.34
N LYS A 76 -7.27 7.44 3.94
CA LYS A 76 -6.85 8.69 4.61
C LYS A 76 -5.86 8.43 5.74
N ASP A 77 -6.12 7.42 6.55
CA ASP A 77 -5.23 7.04 7.64
C ASP A 77 -3.85 6.61 7.11
N VAL A 78 -3.82 5.89 5.99
CA VAL A 78 -2.57 5.51 5.31
C VAL A 78 -1.85 6.76 4.78
N PHE A 79 -2.57 7.71 4.17
CA PHE A 79 -1.97 8.93 3.65
C PHE A 79 -1.32 9.79 4.75
N VAL A 80 -1.97 9.94 5.90
CA VAL A 80 -1.40 10.70 7.04
C VAL A 80 -0.10 10.08 7.53
N ARG A 81 -0.01 8.74 7.53
CA ARG A 81 1.19 8.02 7.97
C ARG A 81 2.31 8.03 6.92
N ARG A 82 1.95 7.85 5.64
CA ARG A 82 2.90 7.51 4.57
C ARG A 82 3.25 8.66 3.64
N LEU A 83 2.49 9.75 3.63
CA LEU A 83 2.76 10.91 2.78
C LEU A 83 3.33 12.05 3.61
N ASP A 84 4.27 12.78 3.01
CA ASP A 84 4.74 14.04 3.56
C ASP A 84 3.74 15.17 3.28
N SER A 85 3.84 16.26 4.04
CA SER A 85 2.93 17.40 3.96
C SER A 85 3.02 18.15 2.63
N ASN A 86 4.13 18.02 1.91
CA ASN A 86 4.39 18.65 0.62
C ASN A 86 4.12 17.72 -0.58
N THR A 87 3.39 16.62 -0.37
CA THR A 87 3.09 15.65 -1.42
C THR A 87 1.98 16.14 -2.34
N LYS A 88 2.22 16.05 -3.65
CA LYS A 88 1.23 16.24 -4.69
C LYS A 88 0.77 14.87 -5.18
N LEU A 89 -0.51 14.59 -4.97
CA LEU A 89 -1.14 13.40 -5.53
C LEU A 89 -1.37 13.62 -7.02
N ILE A 90 -0.81 12.72 -7.83
CA ILE A 90 -1.03 12.66 -9.27
C ILE A 90 -1.89 11.43 -9.57
N SER A 91 -2.86 11.59 -10.48
CA SER A 91 -3.76 10.52 -10.91
C SER A 91 -3.18 9.77 -12.11
#